data_AF-A0A139XGW2-F1
#
_entry.id   AF-A0A139XGW2-F1
#
_cell.length_a   1.000
_cell.length_b   1.000
_cell.length_c   1.000
_cell.angle_alpha   90.00
_cell.angle_beta   90.00
_cell.angle_gamma   90.00
#
_symmetry.space_group_name_H-M   'P 1'
#
loop_
_entity.id
_entity.type
_entity.pdbx_description
1 polymer ?
#
loop_
_entity_poly.entity_id
_entity_poly.type
_entity_poly.pdbx_seq_one_letter_code
_entity_poly.pdbx_strand_id
1 'polypeptide(L)'
;MLTENEIERLKQAVVATIASPVIGSIEDYTWEAIFHYIKDIPLSDPALGRRKLLYDAVDATTETGWSLKSLQLNNLTAVKTFLFVIQRADIVKKATQLGFPGLTEKSSPNELGAAIIQHWNEKIISSQAAQGVVNSYEAILLKTIRGYEYIYCEFPLNPLDPSAFSWAWTVDKTTGKLGAGLQGNIAGKTELIWYKNQKQLFRARTLPPEAIHIKVERTRLTLDRYVQTVILALQDQLSTPDF
;
A
#
# COMPACT_ATOMS: atom_id res chain seq x y z
N MET A 1 11.62 -2.05 -9.60
CA MET A 1 10.90 -2.43 -10.85
C MET A 1 10.92 -3.94 -11.00
N LEU A 2 9.84 -4.53 -11.52
CA LEU A 2 9.78 -5.97 -11.77
C LEU A 2 10.57 -6.34 -13.05
N THR A 3 11.23 -7.48 -13.00
CA THR A 3 11.80 -8.20 -14.13
C THR A 3 10.71 -8.82 -15.00
N GLU A 4 11.05 -9.25 -16.22
CA GLU A 4 10.08 -9.91 -17.12
C GLU A 4 9.47 -11.18 -16.49
N ASN A 5 10.28 -11.98 -15.79
CA ASN A 5 9.81 -13.17 -15.08
C ASN A 5 8.83 -12.80 -13.96
N GLU A 6 9.12 -11.77 -13.18
CA GLU A 6 8.23 -11.27 -12.13
C GLU A 6 6.92 -10.70 -12.70
N ILE A 7 6.98 -10.03 -13.86
CA ILE A 7 5.80 -9.54 -14.58
C ILE A 7 4.92 -10.71 -15.01
N GLU A 8 5.51 -11.79 -15.50
CA GLU A 8 4.77 -12.99 -15.90
C GLU A 8 4.14 -13.69 -14.70
N ARG A 9 4.88 -13.86 -13.59
CA ARG A 9 4.33 -14.36 -12.32
C ARG A 9 3.18 -13.49 -11.82
N LEU A 10 3.28 -12.17 -11.92
CA LEU A 10 2.21 -11.24 -11.54
C LEU A 10 0.96 -11.49 -12.39
N LYS A 11 1.09 -11.62 -13.72
CA LYS A 11 -0.05 -11.93 -14.60
C LYS A 11 -0.70 -13.25 -14.22
N GLN A 12 0.10 -14.31 -14.05
CA GLN A 12 -0.39 -15.64 -13.68
C GLN A 12 -1.11 -15.63 -12.33
N ALA A 13 -0.53 -14.98 -11.33
CA ALA A 13 -1.11 -14.86 -10.00
C ALA A 13 -2.42 -14.06 -10.00
N VAL A 14 -2.49 -12.97 -10.78
CA VAL A 14 -3.74 -12.22 -10.98
C VAL A 14 -4.80 -13.12 -11.62
N VAL A 15 -4.49 -13.81 -12.71
CA VAL A 15 -5.43 -14.71 -13.41
C VAL A 15 -5.93 -15.82 -12.49
N ALA A 16 -5.02 -16.51 -11.79
CA ALA A 16 -5.37 -17.58 -10.85
C ALA A 16 -6.27 -17.06 -9.72
N THR A 17 -5.95 -15.89 -9.17
CA THR A 17 -6.71 -15.30 -8.07
C THR A 17 -8.11 -14.88 -8.48
N ILE A 18 -8.28 -14.23 -9.64
CA ILE A 18 -9.61 -13.79 -10.10
C ILE A 18 -10.46 -14.95 -10.62
N ALA A 19 -9.84 -16.06 -11.04
CA ALA A 19 -10.53 -17.28 -11.41
C ALA A 19 -11.19 -17.96 -10.20
N SER A 20 -10.64 -17.77 -8.99
CA SER A 20 -11.21 -18.30 -7.75
C SER A 20 -12.58 -17.68 -7.45
N PRO A 21 -13.66 -18.48 -7.30
CA PRO A 21 -14.99 -17.97 -7.00
C PRO A 21 -15.13 -17.42 -5.56
N VAL A 22 -14.21 -17.75 -4.66
CA VAL A 22 -14.24 -17.30 -3.25
C VAL A 22 -13.54 -15.96 -3.03
N ILE A 23 -12.79 -15.47 -4.02
CA ILE A 23 -12.12 -14.17 -3.95
C ILE A 23 -12.98 -13.11 -4.66
N GLY A 24 -13.44 -12.12 -3.89
CA GLY A 24 -14.19 -10.98 -4.42
C GLY A 24 -13.32 -10.00 -5.20
N SER A 25 -12.11 -9.72 -4.66
CA SER A 25 -11.20 -8.67 -5.09
C SER A 25 -9.78 -8.97 -4.58
N ILE A 26 -8.74 -8.49 -5.27
CA ILE A 26 -7.33 -8.62 -4.82
C ILE A 26 -7.02 -7.51 -3.81
N GLU A 27 -7.09 -7.85 -2.53
CA GLU A 27 -6.96 -6.93 -1.39
C GLU A 27 -6.25 -7.59 -0.20
N ASP A 28 -5.73 -6.77 0.71
CA ASP A 28 -5.08 -7.18 1.96
C ASP A 28 -4.12 -8.37 1.77
N TYR A 29 -4.31 -9.44 2.53
CA TYR A 29 -3.47 -10.64 2.50
C TYR A 29 -3.43 -11.32 1.12
N THR A 30 -4.47 -11.18 0.29
CA THR A 30 -4.45 -11.72 -1.08
C THR A 30 -3.39 -11.03 -1.90
N TRP A 31 -3.25 -9.71 -1.78
CA TRP A 31 -2.20 -8.96 -2.46
C TRP A 31 -0.82 -9.31 -1.91
N GLU A 32 -0.68 -9.46 -0.59
CA GLU A 32 0.57 -9.89 0.04
C GLU A 32 1.02 -11.26 -0.47
N ALA A 33 0.13 -12.25 -0.50
CA ALA A 33 0.43 -13.59 -1.00
C ALA A 33 0.87 -13.58 -2.46
N ILE A 34 0.18 -12.82 -3.32
CA ILE A 34 0.57 -12.62 -4.71
C ILE A 34 1.96 -11.98 -4.80
N PHE A 35 2.24 -10.96 -3.99
CA PHE A 35 3.52 -10.26 -4.02
C PHE A 35 4.69 -11.15 -3.60
N HIS A 36 4.50 -11.92 -2.53
CA HIS A 36 5.46 -12.93 -2.08
C HIS A 36 5.73 -13.97 -3.16
N TYR A 37 4.66 -14.44 -3.82
CA TYR A 37 4.81 -15.31 -4.99
C TYR A 37 5.62 -14.62 -6.09
N ILE A 38 5.30 -13.39 -6.50
CA ILE A 38 6.04 -12.70 -7.58
C ILE A 38 7.53 -12.59 -7.26
N LYS A 39 7.85 -12.15 -6.04
CA LYS A 39 9.22 -11.88 -5.58
C LYS A 39 10.00 -13.11 -5.13
N ASP A 40 9.38 -14.29 -5.13
CA ASP A 40 9.98 -15.51 -4.58
C ASP A 40 10.36 -15.41 -3.10
N ILE A 41 9.55 -14.68 -2.31
CA ILE A 41 9.79 -14.47 -0.89
C ILE A 41 8.90 -15.44 -0.11
N PRO A 42 9.42 -16.16 0.91
CA PRO A 42 8.61 -17.01 1.77
C PRO A 42 7.41 -16.27 2.36
N LEU A 43 6.20 -16.83 2.22
CA LEU A 43 4.97 -16.27 2.75
C LEU A 43 4.66 -16.91 4.11
N SER A 44 4.48 -16.08 5.14
CA SER A 44 4.07 -16.56 6.46
C SER A 44 2.56 -16.82 6.51
N ASP A 45 2.16 -17.94 7.10
CA ASP A 45 0.74 -18.23 7.36
C ASP A 45 0.19 -17.26 8.43
N PRO A 46 -0.82 -16.43 8.11
CA PRO A 46 -1.40 -15.48 9.05
C PRO A 46 -2.07 -16.17 10.25
N ALA A 47 -2.49 -17.42 10.12
CA ALA A 47 -3.09 -18.20 11.21
C ALA A 47 -2.09 -18.53 12.33
N LEU A 48 -0.79 -18.54 12.04
CA LEU A 48 0.28 -18.80 13.02
C LEU A 48 0.69 -17.57 13.83
N GLY A 49 -0.03 -16.46 13.65
CA GLY A 49 0.17 -15.21 14.38
C GLY A 49 0.83 -14.15 13.51
N ARG A 50 0.10 -13.06 13.28
CA ARG A 50 0.56 -11.93 12.49
C ARG A 50 0.77 -10.68 13.36
N ARG A 51 1.94 -10.05 13.22
CA ARG A 51 2.15 -8.68 13.71
C ARG A 51 1.96 -7.71 12.56
N LYS A 52 1.27 -6.59 12.83
CA LYS A 52 1.11 -5.53 11.84
C LYS A 52 2.40 -4.73 11.74
N LEU A 53 3.12 -4.91 10.63
CA LEU A 53 4.39 -4.27 10.32
C LEU A 53 4.19 -3.16 9.27
N LEU A 54 5.25 -2.40 8.96
CA LEU A 54 5.18 -1.41 7.87
C LEU A 54 5.42 -2.07 6.52
N TYR A 55 6.46 -2.91 6.45
CA TYR A 55 6.76 -3.73 5.29
C TYR A 55 6.01 -5.04 5.44
N ASP A 56 5.14 -5.30 4.47
CA ASP A 56 4.34 -6.52 4.41
C ASP A 56 5.13 -7.67 3.79
N ALA A 57 6.12 -7.34 2.93
CA ALA A 57 7.09 -8.27 2.38
C ALA A 57 8.52 -7.75 2.61
N VAL A 58 9.45 -8.64 2.97
CA VAL A 58 10.88 -8.34 3.12
C VAL A 58 11.70 -9.45 2.47
N ASP A 59 12.57 -9.06 1.55
CA ASP A 59 13.64 -9.92 1.05
C ASP A 59 14.89 -9.67 1.90
N ALA A 60 15.23 -10.65 2.73
CA ALA A 60 16.38 -10.59 3.63
C ALA A 60 17.72 -10.63 2.89
N THR A 61 17.77 -11.15 1.65
CA THR A 61 19.00 -11.24 0.87
C THR A 61 19.45 -9.89 0.34
N THR A 62 18.48 -9.09 -0.11
CA THR A 62 18.71 -7.74 -0.66
C THR A 62 18.41 -6.63 0.34
N GLU A 63 17.99 -6.99 1.56
CA GLU A 63 17.52 -6.08 2.62
C GLU A 63 16.44 -5.11 2.09
N THR A 64 15.57 -5.61 1.21
CA THR A 64 14.52 -4.82 0.56
C THR A 64 13.18 -5.07 1.20
N GLY A 65 12.47 -4.01 1.57
CA GLY A 65 11.14 -4.06 2.17
C GLY A 65 10.09 -3.34 1.34
N TRP A 66 8.92 -3.94 1.22
CA TRP A 66 7.77 -3.37 0.51
C TRP A 66 6.58 -3.19 1.45
N SER A 67 6.07 -1.96 1.53
CA SER A 67 4.74 -1.69 2.07
C SER A 67 3.72 -1.87 0.96
N LEU A 68 2.84 -2.85 1.11
CA LEU A 68 1.95 -3.31 0.06
C LEU A 68 0.59 -2.60 0.17
N LYS A 69 0.10 -2.09 -0.95
CA LYS A 69 -1.21 -1.43 -1.04
C LYS A 69 -1.94 -1.93 -2.28
N SER A 70 -3.24 -2.13 -2.15
CA SER A 70 -4.11 -2.34 -3.30
C SER A 70 -5.24 -1.32 -3.28
N LEU A 71 -5.57 -0.75 -4.44
CA LEU A 71 -6.61 0.28 -4.53
C LEU A 71 -7.52 0.02 -5.72
N GLN A 72 -8.82 0.09 -5.47
CA GLN A 72 -9.80 0.11 -6.54
C GLN A 72 -10.03 1.55 -7.02
N LEU A 73 -9.83 1.80 -8.32
CA LEU A 73 -10.11 3.06 -8.98
C LEU A 73 -11.21 2.85 -10.04
N ASN A 74 -12.00 3.91 -10.30
CA ASN A 74 -13.06 3.85 -11.31
C ASN A 74 -12.51 3.65 -12.74
N ASN A 75 -11.31 4.17 -13.00
CA ASN A 75 -10.59 4.02 -14.25
C ASN A 75 -9.07 4.15 -13.98
N LEU A 76 -8.28 3.56 -14.87
CA LEU A 76 -6.83 3.51 -14.83
C LEU A 76 -6.27 4.26 -16.04
N THR A 77 -6.13 5.59 -15.92
CA THR A 77 -5.51 6.44 -16.95
C THR A 77 -4.19 6.99 -16.44
N ALA A 78 -3.17 7.06 -17.31
CA ALA A 78 -1.78 7.34 -16.93
C ALA A 78 -1.54 8.72 -16.26
N VAL A 79 -2.47 9.67 -16.38
CA VAL A 79 -2.34 11.03 -15.81
C VAL A 79 -2.92 11.13 -14.38
N LYS A 80 -3.40 10.02 -13.81
CA LYS A 80 -4.20 10.07 -12.59
C LYS A 80 -3.34 10.06 -11.33
N THR A 81 -3.43 11.13 -10.55
CA THR A 81 -3.03 11.12 -9.14
C THR A 81 -4.07 10.36 -8.33
N PHE A 82 -3.62 9.45 -7.48
CA PHE A 82 -4.47 8.71 -6.54
C PHE A 82 -3.98 8.93 -5.11
N LEU A 83 -4.91 8.81 -4.17
CA LEU A 83 -4.67 8.95 -2.74
C LEU A 83 -4.85 7.60 -2.07
N PHE A 84 -3.98 7.27 -1.14
CA PHE A 84 -4.10 6.07 -0.31
C PHE A 84 -3.62 6.32 1.10
N VAL A 85 -4.19 5.59 2.05
CA VAL A 85 -3.80 5.68 3.45
C VAL A 85 -2.43 5.03 3.65
N ILE A 86 -1.47 5.80 4.15
CA ILE A 86 -0.14 5.29 4.52
C ILE A 86 -0.05 4.93 5.99
N GLN A 87 -0.80 5.63 6.86
CA GLN A 87 -0.93 5.26 8.26
C GLN A 87 -2.13 5.92 8.93
N ARG A 88 -2.50 5.41 10.10
CA ARG A 88 -3.23 6.21 11.09
C ARG A 88 -2.25 7.15 11.78
N ALA A 89 -2.54 8.44 11.78
CA ALA A 89 -1.73 9.50 12.35
C ALA A 89 -2.51 10.24 13.44
N ASP A 90 -2.46 9.72 14.67
CA ASP A 90 -3.05 10.36 15.86
C ASP A 90 -2.02 11.27 16.55
N ILE A 91 -1.59 12.31 15.82
CA ILE A 91 -0.48 13.19 16.22
C ILE A 91 -0.76 13.97 17.50
N VAL A 92 -2.05 14.28 17.77
CA VAL A 92 -2.46 15.00 18.98
C VAL A 92 -2.32 14.10 20.21
N LYS A 93 -2.76 12.84 20.13
CA LYS A 93 -2.59 11.88 21.23
C LYS A 93 -1.11 11.57 21.48
N LYS A 94 -0.29 11.57 20.43
CA LYS A 94 1.15 11.28 20.50
C LYS A 94 2.03 12.53 20.65
N ALA A 95 1.42 13.70 20.83
CA ALA A 95 2.08 15.00 20.77
C ALA A 95 3.37 15.07 21.60
N THR A 96 3.32 14.67 22.88
CA THR A 96 4.50 14.66 23.76
C THR A 96 5.61 13.71 23.28
N GLN A 97 5.25 12.52 22.82
CA GLN A 97 6.23 11.53 22.31
C GLN A 97 6.93 12.02 21.04
N LEU A 98 6.19 12.77 20.21
CA LEU A 98 6.69 13.35 18.97
C LEU A 98 7.47 14.65 19.19
N GLY A 99 7.60 15.16 20.42
CA GLY A 99 8.30 16.41 20.71
C GLY A 99 7.48 17.69 20.53
N PHE A 100 6.15 17.58 20.46
CA PHE A 100 5.22 18.71 20.30
C PHE A 100 4.28 18.85 21.52
N PRO A 101 4.79 19.10 22.73
CA PRO A 101 3.93 19.21 23.92
C PRO A 101 2.90 20.32 23.74
N GLY A 102 1.62 20.01 23.99
CA GLY A 102 0.51 20.95 23.83
C GLY A 102 -0.06 21.06 22.41
N LEU A 103 0.38 20.24 21.46
CA LEU A 103 -0.23 20.18 20.12
C LEU A 103 -1.73 19.87 20.22
N THR A 104 -2.56 20.69 19.58
CA THR A 104 -4.02 20.49 19.50
C THR A 104 -4.49 20.62 18.05
N GLU A 105 -5.72 20.22 17.76
CA GLU A 105 -6.30 20.43 16.42
C GLU A 105 -6.42 21.91 16.01
N LYS A 106 -6.27 22.85 16.95
CA LYS A 106 -6.28 24.29 16.71
C LYS A 106 -4.89 24.89 16.49
N SER A 107 -3.83 24.07 16.65
CA SER A 107 -2.46 24.49 16.35
C SER A 107 -2.31 24.91 14.90
N SER A 108 -1.25 25.65 14.60
CA SER A 108 -1.03 26.15 13.25
C SER A 108 -0.83 25.00 12.24
N PRO A 109 -1.17 25.21 10.95
CA PRO A 109 -0.91 24.23 9.89
C PRO A 109 0.54 23.71 9.88
N ASN A 110 1.51 24.59 10.14
CA ASN A 110 2.92 24.23 10.14
C ASN A 110 3.30 23.36 11.35
N GLU A 111 2.79 23.65 12.55
CA GLU A 111 3.04 22.80 13.73
C GLU A 111 2.42 21.41 13.57
N LEU A 112 1.17 21.34 13.08
CA LEU A 112 0.51 20.06 12.79
C LEU A 112 1.25 19.30 11.69
N GLY A 113 1.66 20.00 10.63
CA GLY A 113 2.46 19.45 9.54
C GLY A 113 3.79 18.85 10.02
N ALA A 114 4.53 19.58 10.86
CA ALA A 114 5.77 19.11 11.44
C ALA A 114 5.55 17.83 12.28
N ALA A 115 4.51 17.77 13.10
CA ALA A 115 4.18 16.58 13.88
C ALA A 115 3.78 15.38 13.01
N ILE A 116 3.09 15.61 11.88
CA ILE A 116 2.75 14.57 10.90
C ILE A 116 4.01 13.97 10.28
N ILE A 117 4.93 14.83 9.83
CA ILE A 117 6.19 14.38 9.22
C ILE A 117 7.03 13.61 10.23
N GLN A 118 7.16 14.14 11.46
CA GLN A 118 7.89 13.46 12.53
C GLN A 118 7.30 12.07 12.81
N HIS A 119 5.97 11.98 12.97
CA HIS A 119 5.30 10.71 13.25
C HIS A 119 5.50 9.69 12.12
N TRP A 120 5.46 10.14 10.86
CA TRP A 120 5.70 9.26 9.73
C TRP A 120 7.17 8.81 9.60
N ASN A 121 8.11 9.75 9.76
CA ASN A 121 9.54 9.45 9.66
C ASN A 121 9.98 8.49 10.77
N GLU A 122 9.53 8.69 12.01
CA GLU A 122 9.78 7.74 13.10
C GLU A 122 9.24 6.34 12.77
N LYS A 123 8.06 6.26 12.15
CA LYS A 123 7.47 4.98 11.74
C LYS A 123 8.33 4.28 10.68
N ILE A 124 8.83 5.00 9.69
CA ILE A 124 9.74 4.45 8.67
C ILE A 124 11.02 3.96 9.32
N ILE A 125 11.73 4.84 10.05
CA ILE A 125 13.04 4.56 10.63
C ILE A 125 12.97 3.37 11.60
N SER A 126 12.00 3.38 12.52
CA SER A 126 11.83 2.28 13.49
C SER A 126 11.46 0.96 12.81
N SER A 127 10.66 1.00 11.74
CA SER A 127 10.28 -0.23 11.03
C SER A 127 11.42 -0.75 10.16
N GLN A 128 12.24 0.12 9.55
CA GLN A 128 13.45 -0.28 8.83
C GLN A 128 14.41 -1.03 9.76
N ALA A 129 14.73 -0.42 10.90
CA ALA A 129 15.60 -1.04 11.90
C ALA A 129 15.04 -2.37 12.42
N ALA A 130 13.74 -2.41 12.77
CA ALA A 130 13.12 -3.61 13.32
C ALA A 130 12.96 -4.76 12.31
N GLN A 131 12.92 -4.48 11.01
CA GLN A 131 12.70 -5.47 9.95
C GLN A 131 13.96 -5.72 9.10
N GLY A 132 15.11 -5.11 9.42
CA GLY A 132 16.35 -5.29 8.66
C GLY A 132 16.26 -4.76 7.22
N VAL A 133 15.53 -3.66 7.00
CA VAL A 133 15.30 -3.10 5.66
C VAL A 133 16.19 -1.89 5.42
N VAL A 134 16.99 -1.96 4.35
CA VAL A 134 17.79 -0.86 3.82
C VAL A 134 17.08 -0.21 2.63
N ASN A 135 16.62 -1.01 1.66
CA ASN A 135 15.93 -0.52 0.48
C ASN A 135 14.41 -0.55 0.71
N SER A 136 13.77 0.62 0.70
CA SER A 136 12.38 0.75 1.14
C SER A 136 11.46 1.24 0.03
N TYR A 137 10.35 0.53 -0.19
CA TYR A 137 9.39 0.83 -1.24
C TYR A 137 7.93 0.74 -0.79
N GLU A 138 7.08 1.53 -1.44
CA GLU A 138 5.63 1.30 -1.52
C GLU A 138 5.36 0.52 -2.80
N ALA A 139 4.76 -0.67 -2.72
CA ALA A 139 4.32 -1.40 -3.91
C ALA A 139 2.79 -1.41 -4.00
N ILE A 140 2.27 -0.89 -5.11
CA ILE A 140 0.87 -0.56 -5.26
C ILE A 140 0.26 -1.32 -6.44
N LEU A 141 -0.78 -2.10 -6.16
CA LEU A 141 -1.65 -2.71 -7.17
C LEU A 141 -2.94 -1.88 -7.31
N LEU A 142 -3.06 -1.14 -8.40
CA LEU A 142 -4.29 -0.48 -8.79
C LEU A 142 -5.15 -1.43 -9.62
N LYS A 143 -6.46 -1.41 -9.38
CA LYS A 143 -7.43 -2.27 -10.07
C LYS A 143 -8.71 -1.52 -10.39
N THR A 144 -9.42 -1.96 -11.42
CA THR A 144 -10.79 -1.50 -11.68
C THR A 144 -11.82 -2.39 -11.01
N ILE A 145 -13.02 -1.86 -10.74
CA ILE A 145 -14.14 -2.64 -10.16
C ILE A 145 -14.50 -3.88 -10.98
N ARG A 146 -14.33 -3.82 -12.29
CA ARG A 146 -14.61 -4.93 -13.19
C ARG A 146 -13.53 -6.01 -13.15
N GLY A 147 -12.33 -5.70 -12.66
CA GLY A 147 -11.24 -6.65 -12.48
C GLY A 147 -10.62 -7.18 -13.77
N TYR A 148 -10.72 -6.42 -14.87
CA TYR A 148 -10.07 -6.74 -16.16
C TYR A 148 -8.74 -6.02 -16.35
N GLU A 149 -8.50 -4.94 -15.61
CA GLU A 149 -7.32 -4.10 -15.75
C GLU A 149 -6.69 -3.88 -14.39
N TYR A 150 -5.37 -4.06 -14.36
CA TYR A 150 -4.51 -3.89 -13.20
C TYR A 150 -3.30 -3.04 -13.60
N ILE A 151 -2.85 -2.18 -12.70
CA ILE A 151 -1.57 -1.49 -12.82
C ILE A 151 -0.75 -1.75 -11.57
N TYR A 152 0.47 -2.21 -11.75
CA TYR A 152 1.46 -2.31 -10.69
C TYR A 152 2.47 -1.17 -10.79
N CYS A 153 2.80 -0.55 -9.67
CA CYS A 153 3.85 0.46 -9.58
C CYS A 153 4.54 0.42 -8.22
N GLU A 154 5.79 0.86 -8.21
CA GLU A 154 6.62 0.98 -7.00
C GLU A 154 7.04 2.43 -6.82
N PHE A 155 7.15 2.87 -5.57
CA PHE A 155 7.71 4.17 -5.23
C PHE A 155 8.70 4.04 -4.09
N PRO A 156 9.83 4.78 -4.11
CA PRO A 156 10.71 4.86 -2.96
C PRO A 156 9.96 5.35 -1.72
N LEU A 157 10.20 4.67 -0.60
CA LEU A 157 9.62 4.95 0.71
C LEU A 157 10.71 5.45 1.66
N ASN A 158 11.11 6.69 1.45
CA ASN A 158 12.11 7.36 2.29
C ASN A 158 11.44 8.27 3.33
N PRO A 159 12.13 8.56 4.45
CA PRO A 159 11.76 9.67 5.32
C PRO A 159 11.58 10.96 4.51
N LEU A 160 10.57 11.73 4.88
CA LEU A 160 10.20 12.97 4.22
C LEU A 160 11.04 14.12 4.77
N ASP A 161 11.50 15.01 3.90
CA ASP A 161 12.12 16.26 4.31
C ASP A 161 11.03 17.25 4.76
N PRO A 162 10.96 17.62 6.05
CA PRO A 162 9.94 18.54 6.54
C PRO A 162 10.05 19.93 5.92
N SER A 163 11.24 20.36 5.49
CA SER A 163 11.47 21.70 4.93
C SER A 163 10.92 21.86 3.50
N ALA A 164 10.67 20.74 2.81
CA ALA A 164 10.12 20.74 1.46
C ALA A 164 8.59 20.99 1.41
N PHE A 165 7.90 20.90 2.55
CA PHE A 165 6.44 20.98 2.62
C PHE A 165 5.95 22.38 2.96
N SER A 166 4.93 22.82 2.22
CA SER A 166 4.03 23.89 2.66
C SER A 166 2.70 23.31 3.11
N TRP A 167 2.18 23.80 4.23
CA TRP A 167 0.98 23.27 4.88
C TRP A 167 -0.17 24.26 4.83
N ALA A 168 -1.34 23.77 4.43
CA ALA A 168 -2.58 24.55 4.43
C ALA A 168 -3.77 23.64 4.73
N TRP A 169 -4.79 24.17 5.40
CA TRP A 169 -6.07 23.47 5.51
C TRP A 169 -6.66 23.27 4.12
N THR A 170 -7.27 22.12 3.88
CA THR A 170 -8.04 21.85 2.66
C THR A 170 -9.12 22.92 2.53
N VAL A 171 -9.56 23.18 1.30
CA VAL A 171 -10.71 24.05 1.05
C VAL A 171 -11.82 23.19 0.45
N ASP A 172 -13.01 23.27 1.04
CA ASP A 172 -14.21 22.70 0.45
C ASP A 172 -14.52 23.47 -0.84
N LYS A 173 -14.44 22.79 -1.99
CA LYS A 173 -14.59 23.42 -3.30
C LYS A 173 -16.00 23.95 -3.58
N THR A 174 -17.00 23.45 -2.87
CA THR A 174 -18.41 23.85 -3.04
C THR A 174 -18.72 25.07 -2.20
N THR A 175 -18.19 25.14 -0.98
CA THR A 175 -18.52 26.20 -0.01
C THR A 175 -17.43 27.26 0.14
N GLY A 176 -16.22 27.01 -0.37
CA GLY A 176 -15.05 27.87 -0.21
C GLY A 176 -14.50 27.93 1.22
N LYS A 177 -15.08 27.19 2.16
CA LYS A 177 -14.66 27.16 3.57
C LYS A 177 -13.49 26.20 3.78
N LEU A 178 -12.79 26.37 4.90
CA LEU A 178 -11.79 25.39 5.33
C LEU A 178 -12.46 24.02 5.49
N GLY A 179 -11.95 23.05 4.76
CA GLY A 179 -12.35 21.65 4.81
C GLY A 179 -11.75 20.91 6.01
N ALA A 180 -12.08 19.63 6.12
CA ALA A 180 -11.76 18.82 7.29
C ALA A 180 -10.32 18.25 7.32
N GLY A 181 -9.49 18.53 6.30
CA GLY A 181 -8.16 17.95 6.16
C GLY A 181 -7.06 19.00 6.14
N LEU A 182 -5.84 18.60 6.45
CA LEU A 182 -4.63 19.39 6.34
C LEU A 182 -3.79 18.86 5.17
N GLN A 183 -3.48 19.71 4.19
CA GLN A 183 -2.72 19.37 2.99
C GLN A 183 -1.26 19.79 3.12
N GLY A 184 -0.36 18.84 2.86
CA GLY A 184 1.06 19.09 2.67
C GLY A 184 1.39 19.10 1.19
N ASN A 185 1.98 20.18 0.70
CA ASN A 185 2.32 20.36 -0.71
C ASN A 185 3.83 20.50 -0.91
N ILE A 186 4.34 19.94 -1.99
CA ILE A 186 5.72 20.15 -2.48
C ILE A 186 5.61 20.78 -3.88
N ALA A 187 6.28 21.91 -4.10
CA ALA A 187 6.27 22.62 -5.38
C ALA A 187 4.86 22.82 -5.98
N GLY A 188 3.88 23.14 -5.12
CA GLY A 188 2.48 23.36 -5.53
C GLY A 188 1.65 22.10 -5.79
N LYS A 189 2.20 20.90 -5.60
CA LYS A 189 1.48 19.63 -5.73
C LYS A 189 1.18 19.04 -4.36
N THR A 190 -0.03 18.56 -4.16
CA THR A 190 -0.42 17.86 -2.93
C THR A 190 0.27 16.50 -2.87
N GLU A 191 1.04 16.28 -1.82
CA GLU A 191 1.76 15.04 -1.54
C GLU A 191 1.15 14.29 -0.35
N LEU A 192 0.64 15.02 0.64
CA LEU A 192 0.03 14.47 1.84
C LEU A 192 -1.31 15.13 2.15
N ILE A 193 -2.24 14.35 2.69
CA ILE A 193 -3.48 14.86 3.28
C ILE A 193 -3.73 14.16 4.61
N TRP A 194 -3.80 14.93 5.69
CA TRP A 194 -4.17 14.41 7.01
C TRP A 194 -5.61 14.80 7.35
N TYR A 195 -6.45 13.81 7.66
CA TYR A 195 -7.82 14.06 8.11
C TYR A 195 -7.92 13.87 9.61
N LYS A 196 -8.18 14.96 10.34
CA LYS A 196 -8.20 14.97 11.81
C LYS A 196 -9.25 14.03 12.42
N ASN A 197 -10.46 13.98 11.84
CA ASN A 197 -11.56 13.16 12.37
C ASN A 197 -11.28 11.65 12.26
N GLN A 198 -10.67 11.23 11.15
CA GLN A 198 -10.37 9.83 10.88
C GLN A 198 -8.99 9.44 11.42
N LYS A 199 -8.16 10.43 11.78
CA LYS A 199 -6.76 10.27 12.18
C LYS A 199 -6.00 9.48 11.13
N GLN A 200 -6.24 9.78 9.85
CA GLN A 200 -5.63 9.09 8.72
C GLN A 200 -4.73 10.05 7.95
N LEU A 201 -3.54 9.56 7.62
CA LEU A 201 -2.61 10.22 6.72
C LEU A 201 -2.69 9.53 5.36
N PHE A 202 -3.06 10.31 4.35
CA PHE A 202 -3.07 9.91 2.96
C PHE A 202 -1.82 10.43 2.27
N ARG A 203 -1.32 9.62 1.34
CA ARG A 203 -0.27 10.00 0.41
C ARG A 203 -0.84 10.07 -0.99
N ALA A 204 -0.46 11.10 -1.73
CA ALA A 204 -0.74 11.23 -3.15
C ALA A 204 0.40 10.62 -3.95
N ARG A 205 0.07 9.87 -5.00
CA ARG A 205 1.03 9.41 -6.01
C ARG A 205 0.43 9.58 -7.39
N THR A 206 1.28 9.93 -8.34
CA THR A 206 0.95 9.92 -9.77
C THR A 206 1.53 8.65 -10.36
N LEU A 207 0.78 8.00 -11.25
CA LEU A 207 1.27 6.83 -11.97
C LEU A 207 2.59 7.14 -12.68
N PRO A 208 3.64 6.35 -12.43
CA PRO A 208 4.89 6.53 -13.14
C PRO A 208 4.78 5.99 -14.57
N PRO A 209 5.53 6.53 -15.55
CA PRO A 209 5.56 6.02 -16.92
C PRO A 209 5.93 4.53 -17.02
N GLU A 210 6.78 4.07 -16.10
CA GLU A 210 7.26 2.69 -16.00
C GLU A 210 6.29 1.73 -15.27
N ALA A 211 5.08 2.19 -14.94
CA ALA A 211 4.08 1.33 -14.33
C ALA A 211 3.75 0.13 -15.25
N ILE A 212 3.53 -1.03 -14.64
CA ILE A 212 3.26 -2.27 -15.37
C ILE A 212 1.75 -2.42 -15.53
N HIS A 213 1.30 -2.37 -16.77
CA HIS A 213 -0.11 -2.50 -17.13
C HIS A 213 -0.43 -3.94 -17.49
N ILE A 214 -1.45 -4.50 -16.85
CA ILE A 214 -1.91 -5.87 -17.06
C ILE A 214 -3.39 -5.84 -17.42
N LYS A 215 -3.70 -6.48 -18.55
CA LYS A 215 -5.07 -6.78 -18.95
C LYS A 215 -5.27 -8.28 -18.88
N VAL A 216 -6.39 -8.69 -18.29
CA VAL A 216 -6.75 -10.09 -18.12
C VAL A 216 -8.20 -10.29 -18.48
N GLU A 217 -8.52 -11.46 -19.00
CA GLU A 217 -9.89 -11.93 -19.08
C GLU A 217 -10.35 -12.41 -17.71
N ARG A 218 -11.59 -12.08 -17.33
CA ARG A 218 -12.15 -12.51 -16.06
C ARG A 218 -13.08 -13.69 -16.29
N THR A 219 -12.52 -14.89 -16.18
CA THR A 219 -13.26 -16.14 -16.21
C THR A 219 -13.17 -16.82 -14.85
N ARG A 220 -14.31 -16.96 -14.16
CA ARG A 220 -14.37 -17.63 -12.85
C ARG A 220 -14.61 -19.13 -13.03
N LEU A 221 -13.95 -19.93 -12.19
CA LEU A 221 -14.30 -21.33 -12.02
C LEU A 221 -15.66 -21.45 -11.34
N THR A 222 -16.39 -22.53 -11.62
CA THR A 222 -17.52 -22.93 -10.79
C THR A 222 -17.02 -23.34 -9.41
N LEU A 223 -17.88 -23.27 -8.39
CA LEU A 223 -17.52 -23.67 -7.02
C LEU A 223 -17.01 -25.13 -6.98
N ASP A 224 -17.72 -26.05 -7.63
CA ASP A 224 -17.33 -27.47 -7.68
C ASP A 224 -15.94 -27.66 -8.33
N ARG A 225 -15.69 -26.98 -9.45
CA ARG A 225 -14.39 -27.08 -10.14
C ARG A 225 -13.27 -26.48 -9.31
N TYR A 226 -13.53 -25.38 -8.60
CA TYR A 226 -12.56 -24.79 -7.68
C TYR A 226 -12.21 -25.76 -6.54
N VAL A 227 -13.22 -26.28 -5.82
CA VAL A 227 -13.01 -27.20 -4.69
C VAL A 227 -12.26 -28.45 -5.15
N GLN A 228 -12.68 -29.05 -6.27
CA GLN A 228 -12.01 -30.25 -6.80
C GLN A 228 -10.56 -29.97 -7.18
N THR A 229 -10.28 -28.83 -7.82
CA THR A 229 -8.91 -28.44 -8.21
C THR A 229 -8.02 -28.26 -6.97
N VAL A 230 -8.53 -27.59 -5.93
CA VAL A 230 -7.78 -27.36 -4.68
C VAL A 230 -7.49 -28.68 -3.95
N ILE A 231 -8.49 -29.58 -3.85
CA ILE A 231 -8.32 -30.88 -3.20
C ILE A 231 -7.28 -31.73 -3.94
N LEU A 232 -7.37 -31.79 -5.28
CA LEU A 232 -6.41 -32.55 -6.09
C LEU A 232 -4.97 -32.00 -5.93
N ALA A 233 -4.81 -30.67 -5.99
CA ALA A 233 -3.50 -30.04 -5.78
C ALA A 233 -2.94 -30.32 -4.38
N LEU A 234 -3.79 -30.29 -3.35
CA LEU A 234 -3.37 -30.60 -1.98
C LEU A 234 -2.94 -32.06 -1.83
N GLN A 235 -3.68 -33.00 -2.44
CA GLN A 235 -3.32 -34.42 -2.43
C GLN A 235 -1.99 -34.69 -3.12
N ASP A 236 -1.74 -34.04 -4.26
CA ASP A 236 -0.47 -34.12 -4.99
C ASP A 236 0.69 -33.59 -4.15
N GLN A 237 0.51 -32.42 -3.52
CA GLN A 237 1.51 -31.84 -2.62
C GLN A 237 1.85 -32.78 -1.44
N LEU A 238 0.84 -33.37 -0.79
CA LEU A 238 1.04 -34.30 0.33
C LEU A 238 1.61 -35.66 -0.08
N SER A 239 1.54 -36.00 -1.36
CA SER A 239 2.09 -37.26 -1.91
C SER A 239 3.54 -37.10 -2.39
N THR A 240 4.05 -35.86 -2.43
CA THR A 240 5.42 -35.55 -2.85
C THR A 240 6.34 -35.59 -1.62
N PRO A 241 7.41 -36.41 -1.61
CA PRO A 241 8.20 -36.69 -0.40
C PRO A 241 8.99 -35.51 0.21
N ASP A 242 9.01 -34.35 -0.44
CA ASP A 242 9.81 -33.18 -0.05
C ASP A 242 8.98 -32.02 0.54
N PHE A 243 7.72 -32.27 0.90
CA PHE A 243 6.86 -31.33 1.64
C PHE A 243 6.57 -31.77 3.08
#